data_AF-A0A1R0X0E9-F1
#
_entry.id   AF-A0A1R0X0E9-F1
#
_cell.length_a   1.000
_cell.length_b   1.000
_cell.length_c   1.000
_cell.angle_alpha   90.00
_cell.angle_beta   90.00
_cell.angle_gamma   90.00
#
_symmetry.space_group_name_H-M   'P 1'
#
loop_
_entity.id
_entity.type
_entity.pdbx_description
1 polymer ?
#
loop_
_entity_poly.entity_id
_entity_poly.type
_entity_poly.pdbx_seq_one_letter_code
_entity_poly.pdbx_strand_id
1 'polypeptide(L)'
;MKSEAYWAKRMELLNESLLDKGVPFTKAMNKEYRKAQISIQTDVNNFYQRFADNNGIVSLSAAKQVLKAGELKEFKWTVEDYIARGKENAIDQRWMKELENASIRVRVTRLESIQLQMKQHVEELSVKRLSGTTELLGNVYKDGYYRSIFELEKGIGIGASFSKVDKRQLEAILSAPWAPDGSNFSSRIWTDRVRLNGELRNIFAQGLIRGDTSKQMIQQLQDRMGVSEKAATRLILTESAYFAGQSRLAGYKELGVEEYRFTATLDNKTSAKCQDMDGKVFAIVDAVVNVNYPPLHAHCRSTTIPHYDDNIKARVARDEEGKTETIPEDINYKEWAEKYAPEATETVSVDTPSKQAPETPLPTIEIPGGPTKDIPIPEKSIYTLEPEKWYDETGKTAPPLINLSKMDLPKLQPDIPRKLGNIDLSKPDIVRNYVKDAEQAIRNAPEEHAIALTKEGEVIHVKGDKASVDITKIKPPEVLKKSIVTHNHPTVDGEPGGSFSRDDVLAFIKNGIKELRAVDSGSTYILKKSAPINLSTDEINRLLDKAEDSYLALLTIEQALTGYDEKHLTMEQLVMLLESLQYTKE
;
A
#
# COMPACT_ATOMS: atom_id res chain seq x y z
N MET A 1 -41.76 25.99 28.58
CA MET A 1 -40.95 25.44 27.47
C MET A 1 -41.82 24.52 26.63
N LYS A 2 -41.46 24.24 25.37
CA LYS A 2 -42.20 23.27 24.54
C LYS A 2 -42.10 21.86 25.16
N SER A 3 -43.08 21.00 24.88
CA SER A 3 -43.16 19.66 25.48
C SER A 3 -42.09 18.72 24.92
N GLU A 4 -41.80 17.64 25.65
CA GLU A 4 -40.94 16.56 25.19
C GLU A 4 -41.39 16.00 23.83
N ALA A 5 -42.69 15.71 23.67
CA ALA A 5 -43.25 15.20 22.43
C ALA A 5 -43.05 16.15 21.24
N TYR A 6 -43.04 17.47 21.49
CA TYR A 6 -42.68 18.46 20.46
C TYR A 6 -41.22 18.29 20.04
N TRP A 7 -40.29 18.28 21.00
CA TRP A 7 -38.86 18.16 20.71
C TRP A 7 -38.50 16.83 20.03
N ALA A 8 -39.08 15.73 20.50
CA ALA A 8 -38.91 14.40 19.91
C ALA A 8 -39.28 14.43 18.43
N LYS A 9 -40.50 14.89 18.11
CA LYS A 9 -40.96 14.97 16.71
C LYS A 9 -40.07 15.88 15.85
N ARG A 10 -39.64 17.04 16.35
CA ARG A 10 -38.80 17.98 15.58
C ARG A 10 -37.40 17.41 15.33
N MET A 11 -36.74 16.89 16.36
CA MET A 11 -35.39 16.35 16.24
C MET A 11 -35.35 15.02 15.50
N GLU A 12 -36.39 14.21 15.55
CA GLU A 12 -36.55 13.01 14.72
C GLU A 12 -36.68 13.39 13.24
N LEU A 13 -37.58 14.31 12.88
CA LEU A 13 -37.73 14.78 11.50
C LEU A 13 -36.45 15.40 10.97
N LEU A 14 -35.76 16.20 11.78
CA LEU A 14 -34.45 16.73 11.41
C LEU A 14 -33.44 15.61 11.19
N ASN A 15 -33.33 14.65 12.13
CA ASN A 15 -32.38 13.56 12.02
C ASN A 15 -32.65 12.70 10.77
N GLU A 16 -33.91 12.35 10.52
CA GLU A 16 -34.34 11.63 9.32
C GLU A 16 -33.92 12.39 8.05
N SER A 17 -34.19 13.70 7.98
CA SER A 17 -33.80 14.51 6.82
C SER A 17 -32.29 14.54 6.56
N LEU A 18 -31.46 14.46 7.62
CA LEU A 18 -30.00 14.42 7.51
C LEU A 18 -29.52 13.04 7.07
N LEU A 19 -30.06 11.97 7.65
CA LEU A 19 -29.70 10.59 7.30
C LEU A 19 -30.15 10.22 5.88
N ASP A 20 -31.30 10.73 5.45
CA ASP A 20 -31.86 10.51 4.12
C ASP A 20 -30.98 11.07 3.00
N LYS A 21 -30.08 12.02 3.28
CA LYS A 21 -29.06 12.47 2.31
C LYS A 21 -28.10 11.34 1.93
N GLY A 22 -27.83 10.40 2.85
CA GLY A 22 -26.97 9.26 2.60
C GLY A 22 -27.59 8.22 1.66
N VAL A 23 -28.91 8.09 1.64
CA VAL A 23 -29.62 7.10 0.82
C VAL A 23 -29.45 7.28 -0.70
N PRO A 24 -29.67 8.47 -1.31
CA PRO A 24 -29.42 8.66 -2.73
C PRO A 24 -27.93 8.57 -3.06
N PHE A 25 -27.05 9.03 -2.17
CA PHE A 25 -25.61 8.93 -2.37
C PHE A 25 -25.12 7.47 -2.37
N THR A 26 -25.59 6.63 -1.44
CA THR A 26 -25.25 5.19 -1.45
C THR A 26 -25.76 4.49 -2.71
N LYS A 27 -26.95 4.85 -3.23
CA LYS A 27 -27.42 4.34 -4.54
C LYS A 27 -26.50 4.76 -5.70
N ALA A 28 -26.04 6.02 -5.70
CA ALA A 28 -25.08 6.50 -6.69
C ALA A 28 -23.72 5.79 -6.57
N MET A 29 -23.23 5.59 -5.35
CA MET A 29 -22.00 4.86 -5.06
C MET A 29 -22.07 3.40 -5.54
N ASN A 30 -23.18 2.72 -5.27
CA ASN A 30 -23.39 1.34 -5.72
C ASN A 30 -23.42 1.24 -7.26
N LYS A 31 -23.86 2.30 -7.95
CA LYS A 31 -23.75 2.38 -9.41
C LYS A 31 -22.29 2.46 -9.87
N GLU A 32 -21.44 3.20 -9.17
CA GLU A 32 -20.00 3.25 -9.48
C GLU A 32 -19.31 1.89 -9.21
N TYR A 33 -19.69 1.19 -8.14
CA TYR A 33 -19.26 -0.21 -7.91
C TYR A 33 -19.64 -1.13 -9.07
N ARG A 34 -20.89 -1.07 -9.54
CA ARG A 34 -21.35 -1.87 -10.68
C ARG A 34 -20.59 -1.56 -11.96
N LYS A 35 -20.25 -0.29 -12.20
CA LYS A 35 -19.41 0.10 -13.35
C LYS A 35 -18.03 -0.55 -13.24
N ALA A 36 -17.36 -0.41 -12.09
CA ALA A 36 -16.05 -1.03 -11.85
C ALA A 36 -16.10 -2.56 -12.01
N GLN A 37 -17.14 -3.19 -11.48
CA GLN A 37 -17.41 -4.63 -11.63
C GLN A 37 -17.55 -5.05 -13.09
N ILE A 38 -18.32 -4.32 -13.90
CA ILE A 38 -18.50 -4.60 -15.33
C ILE A 38 -17.19 -4.42 -16.09
N SER A 39 -16.41 -3.39 -15.77
CA SER A 39 -15.11 -3.16 -16.38
C SER A 39 -14.13 -4.28 -16.06
N ILE A 40 -14.00 -4.67 -14.78
CA ILE A 40 -13.16 -5.81 -14.36
C ILE A 40 -13.59 -7.10 -15.04
N GLN A 41 -14.90 -7.37 -15.12
CA GLN A 41 -15.43 -8.53 -15.84
C GLN A 41 -15.03 -8.51 -17.33
N THR A 42 -15.10 -7.34 -17.96
CA THR A 42 -14.72 -7.16 -19.36
C THR A 42 -13.24 -7.43 -19.55
N ASP A 43 -12.39 -6.90 -18.67
CA ASP A 43 -10.93 -7.08 -18.71
C ASP A 43 -10.55 -8.55 -18.53
N VAL A 44 -11.17 -9.24 -17.57
CA VAL A 44 -10.96 -10.69 -17.36
C VAL A 44 -11.41 -11.51 -18.56
N ASN A 45 -12.59 -11.23 -19.14
CA ASN A 45 -13.04 -11.93 -20.34
C ASN A 45 -12.08 -11.73 -21.51
N ASN A 46 -11.64 -10.50 -21.75
CA ASN A 46 -10.69 -10.19 -22.82
C ASN A 46 -9.35 -10.90 -22.60
N PHE A 47 -8.88 -10.96 -21.36
CA PHE A 47 -7.65 -11.67 -20.99
C PHE A 47 -7.76 -13.17 -21.28
N TYR A 48 -8.82 -13.82 -20.83
CA TYR A 48 -9.02 -15.26 -21.07
C TYR A 48 -9.25 -15.56 -22.56
N GLN A 49 -10.01 -14.72 -23.28
CA GLN A 49 -10.23 -14.91 -24.72
C GLN A 49 -8.91 -14.89 -25.52
N ARG A 50 -7.92 -14.13 -25.06
CA ARG A 50 -6.63 -13.97 -25.75
C ARG A 50 -5.62 -15.05 -25.40
N PHE A 51 -5.58 -15.45 -24.14
CA PHE A 51 -4.45 -16.22 -23.61
C PHE A 51 -4.82 -17.62 -23.15
N ALA A 52 -6.11 -17.98 -23.19
CA ALA A 52 -6.51 -19.32 -22.83
C ALA A 52 -6.04 -20.35 -23.87
N ASP A 53 -5.76 -21.55 -23.38
CA ASP A 53 -5.56 -22.72 -24.23
C ASP A 53 -6.89 -23.24 -24.79
N ASN A 54 -6.83 -24.38 -25.50
CA ASN A 54 -8.01 -25.02 -26.09
C ASN A 54 -9.09 -25.43 -25.07
N ASN A 55 -8.76 -25.48 -23.78
CA ASN A 55 -9.69 -25.81 -22.70
C ASN A 55 -10.29 -24.56 -22.03
N GLY A 56 -9.94 -23.35 -22.49
CA GLY A 56 -10.45 -22.11 -21.92
C GLY A 56 -9.78 -21.72 -20.59
N ILE A 57 -8.58 -22.25 -20.32
CA ILE A 57 -7.80 -22.00 -19.09
C ILE A 57 -6.52 -21.23 -19.43
N VAL A 58 -6.14 -20.29 -18.57
CA VAL A 58 -4.84 -19.61 -18.62
C VAL A 58 -3.98 -20.12 -17.47
N SER A 59 -2.81 -20.67 -17.78
CA SER A 59 -1.85 -21.07 -16.74
C SER A 59 -1.10 -19.87 -16.17
N LEU A 60 -0.61 -19.98 -14.92
CA LEU A 60 0.24 -18.94 -14.34
C LEU A 60 1.50 -18.68 -15.19
N SER A 61 2.10 -19.72 -15.78
CA SER A 61 3.27 -19.56 -16.65
C SER A 61 2.94 -18.77 -17.92
N ALA A 62 1.78 -19.01 -18.54
CA ALA A 62 1.31 -18.25 -19.69
C ALA A 62 1.00 -16.79 -19.34
N ALA A 63 0.46 -16.55 -18.14
CA ALA A 63 0.18 -15.21 -17.63
C ALA A 63 1.46 -14.43 -17.27
N LYS A 64 2.54 -15.11 -16.85
CA LYS A 64 3.84 -14.48 -16.57
C LYS A 64 4.67 -14.16 -17.82
N GLN A 65 4.20 -14.53 -19.02
CA GLN A 65 4.88 -14.13 -20.26
C GLN A 65 4.76 -12.62 -20.47
N VAL A 66 5.85 -12.01 -20.92
CA VAL A 66 5.90 -10.60 -21.34
C VAL A 66 4.98 -10.38 -22.54
N LEU A 67 4.25 -9.28 -22.54
CA LEU A 67 3.42 -8.87 -23.67
C LEU A 67 4.27 -8.60 -24.92
N LYS A 68 3.86 -9.15 -26.06
CA LYS A 68 4.49 -8.86 -27.36
C LYS A 68 4.12 -7.45 -27.83
N ALA A 69 4.92 -6.85 -28.73
CA ALA A 69 4.69 -5.50 -29.25
C ALA A 69 3.25 -5.26 -29.79
N GLY A 70 2.65 -6.25 -30.46
CA GLY A 70 1.25 -6.18 -30.89
C GLY A 70 0.23 -6.28 -29.74
N GLU A 71 0.53 -7.07 -28.71
CA GLU A 71 -0.31 -7.22 -27.51
C GLU A 71 -0.24 -5.97 -26.62
N LEU A 72 0.92 -5.30 -26.55
CA LEU A 72 1.12 -4.02 -25.88
C LEU A 72 0.31 -2.89 -26.53
N LYS A 73 0.27 -2.84 -27.87
CA LYS A 73 -0.48 -1.82 -28.62
C LYS A 73 -2.00 -1.99 -28.48
N GLU A 74 -2.47 -3.22 -28.25
CA GLU A 74 -3.88 -3.56 -28.07
C GLU A 74 -4.34 -3.64 -26.62
N PHE A 75 -3.42 -3.56 -25.65
CA PHE A 75 -3.74 -3.30 -24.27
C PHE A 75 -4.63 -2.05 -24.26
N LYS A 76 -5.94 -2.25 -24.11
CA LYS A 76 -6.92 -1.20 -24.36
C LYS A 76 -6.73 -0.15 -23.30
N TRP A 77 -6.51 1.06 -23.77
CA TRP A 77 -5.81 2.18 -23.15
C TRP A 77 -4.34 2.08 -23.46
N THR A 78 -3.89 2.97 -24.34
CA THR A 78 -2.47 3.23 -24.37
C THR A 78 -2.12 3.67 -22.96
N VAL A 79 -0.97 3.23 -22.51
CA VAL A 79 -0.31 3.71 -21.32
C VAL A 79 -0.51 5.24 -21.09
N GLU A 80 -0.57 6.05 -22.15
CA GLU A 80 -0.90 7.48 -22.15
C GLU A 80 -2.37 7.79 -21.80
N ASP A 81 -3.34 6.96 -22.21
CA ASP A 81 -4.72 7.04 -21.75
C ASP A 81 -4.82 6.80 -20.23
N TYR A 82 -3.99 5.90 -19.69
CA TYR A 82 -3.93 5.67 -18.24
C TYR A 82 -3.33 6.87 -17.52
N ILE A 83 -2.28 7.45 -18.07
CA ILE A 83 -1.71 8.71 -17.58
C ILE A 83 -2.75 9.84 -17.67
N ALA A 84 -3.53 9.93 -18.74
CA ALA A 84 -4.54 10.97 -18.93
C ALA A 84 -5.67 10.86 -17.88
N ARG A 85 -6.29 9.69 -17.70
CA ARG A 85 -7.38 9.54 -16.70
C ARG A 85 -6.88 9.45 -15.28
N GLY A 86 -5.64 8.99 -15.08
CA GLY A 86 -4.94 9.17 -13.83
C GLY A 86 -4.81 10.65 -13.48
N LYS A 87 -4.31 11.51 -14.40
CA LYS A 87 -4.16 12.95 -14.18
C LYS A 87 -5.49 13.66 -13.86
N GLU A 88 -6.59 13.23 -14.49
CA GLU A 88 -7.92 13.81 -14.26
C GLU A 88 -8.53 13.40 -12.90
N ASN A 89 -8.12 12.28 -12.30
CA ASN A 89 -8.75 11.71 -11.11
C ASN A 89 -7.80 11.49 -9.92
N ALA A 90 -6.50 11.76 -10.03
CA ALA A 90 -5.53 11.33 -9.02
C ALA A 90 -5.55 12.17 -7.74
N ILE A 91 -6.09 11.56 -6.69
CA ILE A 91 -5.77 11.90 -5.30
C ILE A 91 -4.40 11.32 -4.92
N ASP A 92 -3.94 10.23 -5.57
CA ASP A 92 -2.70 9.54 -5.26
C ASP A 92 -1.60 9.71 -6.34
N GLN A 93 -0.67 10.62 -6.07
CA GLN A 93 0.53 10.84 -6.90
C GLN A 93 1.41 9.58 -7.02
N ARG A 94 1.33 8.64 -6.06
CA ARG A 94 2.06 7.37 -6.14
C ARG A 94 1.49 6.47 -7.22
N TRP A 95 0.16 6.42 -7.35
CA TRP A 95 -0.47 5.65 -8.43
C TRP A 95 -0.19 6.26 -9.81
N MET A 96 -0.17 7.59 -9.91
CA MET A 96 0.26 8.27 -11.14
C MET A 96 1.67 7.89 -11.55
N LYS A 97 2.59 7.90 -10.58
CA LYS A 97 3.97 7.50 -10.82
C LYS A 97 4.09 6.01 -11.12
N GLU A 98 3.27 5.15 -10.51
CA GLU A 98 3.22 3.72 -10.85
C GLU A 98 2.71 3.49 -12.27
N LEU A 99 1.67 4.21 -12.71
CA LEU A 99 1.14 4.17 -14.07
C LEU A 99 2.16 4.73 -15.07
N GLU A 100 2.85 5.81 -14.73
CA GLU A 100 3.94 6.37 -15.52
C GLU A 100 5.13 5.39 -15.56
N ASN A 101 5.47 4.72 -14.47
CA ASN A 101 6.52 3.72 -14.49
C ASN A 101 6.09 2.49 -15.31
N ALA A 102 4.85 2.03 -15.18
CA ALA A 102 4.29 0.97 -16.03
C ALA A 102 4.21 1.40 -17.50
N SER A 103 4.02 2.71 -17.76
CA SER A 103 4.04 3.30 -19.09
C SER A 103 5.35 3.16 -19.81
N ILE A 104 6.42 3.37 -19.05
CA ILE A 104 7.79 3.40 -19.54
C ILE A 104 8.34 1.96 -19.65
N ARG A 105 7.75 1.00 -18.93
CA ARG A 105 8.13 -0.43 -19.00
C ARG A 105 7.77 -1.03 -20.37
N VAL A 106 8.77 -1.19 -21.23
CA VAL A 106 8.69 -1.94 -22.52
C VAL A 106 8.38 -3.44 -22.29
N ARG A 107 8.55 -3.93 -21.05
CA ARG A 107 8.32 -5.33 -20.64
C ARG A 107 7.33 -5.41 -19.48
N VAL A 108 6.03 -5.47 -19.80
CA VAL A 108 4.96 -5.77 -18.84
C VAL A 108 4.46 -7.19 -19.09
N THR A 109 4.36 -8.02 -18.05
CA THR A 109 3.76 -9.35 -18.18
C THR A 109 2.24 -9.27 -18.34
N ARG A 110 1.64 -10.28 -18.96
CA ARG A 110 0.17 -10.34 -19.11
C ARG A 110 -0.54 -10.29 -17.74
N LEU A 111 0.06 -10.90 -16.72
CA LEU A 111 -0.46 -10.89 -15.35
C LEU A 111 -0.40 -9.49 -14.74
N GLU A 112 0.73 -8.78 -14.87
CA GLU A 112 0.85 -7.41 -14.39
C GLU A 112 -0.13 -6.47 -15.10
N SER A 113 -0.32 -6.66 -16.41
CA SER A 113 -1.18 -5.80 -17.21
C SER A 113 -2.64 -5.85 -16.75
N ILE A 114 -3.22 -7.04 -16.55
CA ILE A 114 -4.58 -7.15 -16.00
C ILE A 114 -4.66 -6.71 -14.53
N GLN A 115 -3.60 -6.91 -13.74
CA GLN A 115 -3.56 -6.41 -12.37
C GLN A 115 -3.56 -4.88 -12.30
N LEU A 116 -2.87 -4.20 -13.21
CA LEU A 116 -2.89 -2.75 -13.34
C LEU A 116 -4.28 -2.25 -13.77
N GLN A 117 -4.94 -2.95 -14.71
CA GLN A 117 -6.32 -2.66 -15.11
C GLN A 117 -7.29 -2.75 -13.94
N MET A 118 -7.25 -3.86 -13.20
CA MET A 118 -8.09 -4.05 -12.01
C MET A 118 -7.82 -2.98 -10.96
N LYS A 119 -6.54 -2.67 -10.71
CA LYS A 119 -6.15 -1.61 -9.78
C LYS A 119 -6.73 -0.27 -10.22
N GLN A 120 -6.59 0.12 -11.49
CA GLN A 120 -7.16 1.37 -12.01
C GLN A 120 -8.65 1.52 -11.68
N HIS A 121 -9.47 0.48 -11.87
CA HIS A 121 -10.91 0.55 -11.56
C HIS A 121 -11.18 0.77 -10.07
N VAL A 122 -10.36 0.16 -9.19
CA VAL A 122 -10.45 0.37 -7.73
C VAL A 122 -9.99 1.78 -7.34
N GLU A 123 -8.98 2.32 -8.01
CA GLU A 123 -8.48 3.68 -7.80
C GLU A 123 -9.56 4.72 -8.13
N GLU A 124 -10.14 4.65 -9.33
CA GLU A 124 -11.21 5.55 -9.76
C GLU A 124 -12.43 5.49 -8.82
N LEU A 125 -12.79 4.27 -8.39
CA LEU A 125 -13.87 4.05 -7.43
C LEU A 125 -13.54 4.70 -6.07
N SER A 126 -12.31 4.54 -5.58
CA SER A 126 -11.88 5.08 -4.28
C SER A 126 -11.86 6.60 -4.25
N VAL A 127 -11.44 7.22 -5.37
CA VAL A 127 -11.46 8.68 -5.55
C VAL A 127 -12.87 9.22 -5.42
N LYS A 128 -13.81 8.67 -6.21
CA LYS A 128 -15.24 9.06 -6.18
C LYS A 128 -15.86 8.84 -4.80
N ARG A 129 -15.45 7.77 -4.12
CA ARG A 129 -15.91 7.46 -2.77
C ARG A 129 -15.42 8.48 -1.76
N LEU A 130 -14.15 8.85 -1.81
CA LEU A 130 -13.58 9.81 -0.87
C LEU A 130 -14.15 11.21 -1.07
N SER A 131 -14.19 11.72 -2.30
CA SER A 131 -14.71 13.06 -2.59
C SER A 131 -16.19 13.17 -2.24
N GLY A 132 -17.01 12.25 -2.76
CA GLY A 132 -18.45 12.27 -2.53
C GLY A 132 -18.85 12.02 -1.08
N THR A 133 -18.11 11.18 -0.34
CA THR A 133 -18.35 10.99 1.10
C THR A 133 -17.99 12.26 1.87
N THR A 134 -16.87 12.90 1.56
CA THR A 134 -16.48 14.17 2.20
C THR A 134 -17.55 15.25 1.99
N GLU A 135 -18.04 15.40 0.76
CA GLU A 135 -19.11 16.34 0.42
C GLU A 135 -20.40 16.02 1.18
N LEU A 136 -20.85 14.76 1.15
CA LEU A 136 -22.04 14.31 1.85
C LEU A 136 -21.95 14.63 3.35
N LEU A 137 -20.85 14.25 3.99
CA LEU A 137 -20.70 14.38 5.44
C LEU A 137 -20.54 15.86 5.85
N GLY A 138 -19.86 16.67 5.02
CA GLY A 138 -19.81 18.11 5.20
C GLY A 138 -21.20 18.75 5.15
N ASN A 139 -22.02 18.38 4.16
CA ASN A 139 -23.40 18.85 4.02
C ASN A 139 -24.34 18.31 5.11
N VAL A 140 -24.10 17.11 5.64
CA VAL A 140 -24.83 16.57 6.78
C VAL A 140 -24.50 17.36 8.04
N TYR A 141 -23.22 17.62 8.30
CA TYR A 141 -22.79 18.37 9.47
C TYR A 141 -23.28 19.83 9.42
N LYS A 142 -23.05 20.52 8.30
CA LYS A 142 -23.42 21.92 8.13
C LYS A 142 -24.92 22.14 8.32
N ASP A 143 -25.75 21.38 7.60
CA ASP A 143 -27.21 21.47 7.75
C ASP A 143 -27.65 21.07 9.15
N GLY A 144 -27.05 20.03 9.72
CA GLY A 144 -27.41 19.58 11.06
C GLY A 144 -27.14 20.63 12.12
N TYR A 145 -26.06 21.39 11.98
CA TYR A 145 -25.68 22.44 12.93
C TYR A 145 -26.66 23.61 12.86
N TYR A 146 -26.82 24.20 11.67
CA TYR A 146 -27.70 25.36 11.48
C TYR A 146 -29.17 25.03 11.71
N ARG A 147 -29.64 23.86 11.27
CA ARG A 147 -31.03 23.44 11.52
C ARG A 147 -31.26 23.11 12.99
N SER A 148 -30.28 22.53 13.70
CA SER A 148 -30.45 22.31 15.15
C SER A 148 -30.61 23.62 15.89
N ILE A 149 -29.77 24.63 15.58
CA ILE A 149 -29.88 25.99 16.13
C ILE A 149 -31.26 26.58 15.81
N PHE A 150 -31.68 26.54 14.55
CA PHE A 150 -33.01 27.00 14.14
C PHE A 150 -34.15 26.35 14.94
N GLU A 151 -34.15 25.01 15.07
CA GLU A 151 -35.19 24.30 15.82
C GLU A 151 -35.19 24.67 17.31
N LEU A 152 -34.00 24.90 17.89
CA LEU A 152 -33.84 25.31 19.28
C LEU A 152 -34.31 26.73 19.50
N GLU A 153 -33.85 27.71 18.71
CA GLU A 153 -34.27 29.10 18.79
C GLU A 153 -35.78 29.24 18.57
N LYS A 154 -36.34 28.52 17.60
CA LYS A 154 -37.78 28.49 17.36
C LYS A 154 -38.56 27.88 18.51
N GLY A 155 -38.04 26.83 19.14
CA GLY A 155 -38.69 26.20 20.29
C GLY A 155 -38.57 26.99 21.60
N ILE A 156 -37.50 27.77 21.76
CA ILE A 156 -37.26 28.65 22.93
C ILE A 156 -37.94 30.01 22.73
N GLY A 157 -38.08 30.48 21.49
CA GLY A 157 -38.67 31.77 21.11
C GLY A 157 -37.70 32.96 21.16
N ILE A 158 -36.40 32.71 21.37
CA ILE A 158 -35.36 33.72 21.53
C ILE A 158 -34.21 33.36 20.59
N GLY A 159 -33.75 34.35 19.80
CA GLY A 159 -32.56 34.22 18.97
C GLY A 159 -31.31 34.45 19.81
N ALA A 160 -30.28 33.64 19.57
CA ALA A 160 -28.97 33.80 20.19
C ALA A 160 -27.92 34.08 19.10
N SER A 161 -26.84 34.75 19.48
CA SER A 161 -25.67 34.81 18.61
C SER A 161 -25.02 33.42 18.56
N PHE A 162 -24.63 32.97 17.37
CA PHE A 162 -23.93 31.71 17.18
C PHE A 162 -22.79 31.83 16.17
N SER A 163 -21.82 30.94 16.32
CA SER A 163 -20.62 30.84 15.51
C SER A 163 -20.94 30.25 14.14
N LYS A 164 -20.34 30.83 13.10
CA LYS A 164 -20.44 30.32 11.73
C LYS A 164 -19.51 29.14 11.53
N VAL A 165 -19.95 28.13 10.78
CA VAL A 165 -19.09 27.00 10.41
C VAL A 165 -18.25 27.39 9.21
N ASP A 166 -16.98 27.71 9.45
CA ASP A 166 -16.02 27.96 8.38
C ASP A 166 -15.43 26.66 7.82
N LYS A 167 -14.78 26.76 6.65
CA LYS A 167 -14.20 25.61 5.93
C LYS A 167 -13.13 24.88 6.75
N ARG A 168 -12.28 25.59 7.49
CA ARG A 168 -11.19 24.99 8.28
C ARG A 168 -11.75 24.23 9.48
N GLN A 169 -12.73 24.81 10.15
CA GLN A 169 -13.42 24.14 11.25
C GLN A 169 -14.10 22.86 10.75
N LEU A 170 -14.79 22.94 9.61
CA LEU A 170 -15.43 21.77 9.00
C LEU A 170 -14.42 20.69 8.62
N GLU A 171 -13.30 21.05 8.00
CA GLU A 171 -12.22 20.11 7.67
C GLU A 171 -11.62 19.46 8.93
N ALA A 172 -11.42 20.21 10.01
CA ALA A 172 -10.94 19.69 11.28
C ALA A 172 -11.94 18.68 11.89
N ILE A 173 -13.24 18.97 11.81
CA ILE A 173 -14.29 18.07 12.30
C ILE A 173 -14.36 16.79 11.46
N LEU A 174 -14.36 16.91 10.14
CA LEU A 174 -14.43 15.76 9.23
C LEU A 174 -13.18 14.87 9.32
N SER A 175 -12.02 15.44 9.64
CA SER A 175 -10.77 14.69 9.80
C SER A 175 -10.57 14.10 11.20
N ALA A 176 -11.36 14.50 12.20
CA ALA A 176 -11.22 14.00 13.57
C ALA A 176 -11.50 12.48 13.65
N PRO A 177 -10.59 11.69 14.23
CA PRO A 177 -10.83 10.27 14.46
C PRO A 177 -11.89 10.08 15.55
N TRP A 178 -12.81 9.15 15.33
CA TRP A 178 -13.89 8.88 16.27
C TRP A 178 -14.25 7.40 16.39
N ALA A 179 -13.92 6.60 15.39
CA ALA A 179 -14.20 5.18 15.44
C ALA A 179 -13.39 4.50 16.56
N PRO A 180 -13.85 3.38 17.14
CA PRO A 180 -13.15 2.69 18.23
C PRO A 180 -11.71 2.28 17.92
N ASP A 181 -11.37 2.14 16.64
CA ASP A 181 -10.03 1.83 16.14
C ASP A 181 -9.14 3.07 15.95
N GLY A 182 -9.60 4.26 16.37
CA GLY A 182 -8.87 5.52 16.22
C GLY A 182 -8.85 6.07 14.80
N SER A 183 -9.70 5.56 13.91
CA SER A 183 -9.78 5.99 12.51
C SER A 183 -10.92 6.98 12.26
N ASN A 184 -10.83 7.68 11.13
CA ASN A 184 -11.91 8.50 10.54
C ASN A 184 -12.39 7.86 9.23
N PHE A 185 -13.45 8.40 8.62
CA PHE A 185 -13.99 7.82 7.38
C PHE A 185 -12.97 7.79 6.23
N SER A 186 -12.13 8.83 6.08
CA SER A 186 -11.19 8.93 4.95
C SER A 186 -10.09 7.87 5.05
N SER A 187 -9.47 7.68 6.21
CA SER A 187 -8.49 6.62 6.47
C SER A 187 -9.08 5.21 6.29
N ARG A 188 -10.35 5.00 6.65
CA ARG A 188 -11.06 3.74 6.39
C ARG A 188 -11.28 3.50 4.89
N ILE A 189 -11.55 4.56 4.12
CA ILE A 189 -11.64 4.47 2.65
C ILE A 189 -10.29 4.10 2.05
N TRP A 190 -9.20 4.72 2.50
CA TRP A 190 -7.85 4.40 2.04
C TRP A 190 -7.43 2.97 2.39
N THR A 191 -7.72 2.53 3.61
CA THR A 191 -7.38 1.17 4.07
C THR A 191 -8.11 0.11 3.24
N ASP A 192 -9.40 0.35 2.96
CA ASP A 192 -10.22 -0.53 2.15
C ASP A 192 -9.75 -0.59 0.69
N ARG A 193 -9.34 0.55 0.09
CA ARG A 193 -8.70 0.60 -1.24
C ARG A 193 -7.49 -0.33 -1.32
N VAL A 194 -6.54 -0.21 -0.39
CA VAL A 194 -5.31 -1.02 -0.37
C VAL A 194 -5.66 -2.50 -0.21
N ARG A 195 -6.57 -2.81 0.71
CA ARG A 195 -7.05 -4.17 0.97
C ARG A 195 -7.70 -4.80 -0.27
N LEU A 196 -8.65 -4.09 -0.89
CA LEU A 196 -9.38 -4.58 -2.05
C LEU A 196 -8.43 -4.87 -3.22
N ASN A 197 -7.51 -3.95 -3.52
CA ASN A 197 -6.48 -4.16 -4.54
C ASN A 197 -5.65 -5.43 -4.29
N GLY A 198 -5.19 -5.63 -3.05
CA GLY A 198 -4.44 -6.83 -2.67
C GLY A 198 -5.27 -8.11 -2.81
N GLU A 199 -6.53 -8.09 -2.39
CA GLU A 199 -7.44 -9.23 -2.46
C GLU A 199 -7.78 -9.60 -3.90
N LEU A 200 -8.11 -8.64 -4.78
CA LEU A 200 -8.38 -8.91 -6.20
C LEU A 200 -7.16 -9.50 -6.90
N ARG A 201 -5.96 -8.95 -6.64
CA ARG A 201 -4.69 -9.47 -7.15
C ARG A 201 -4.46 -10.93 -6.73
N ASN A 202 -4.67 -11.21 -5.45
CA ASN A 202 -4.47 -12.54 -4.88
C ASN A 202 -5.50 -13.55 -5.41
N ILE A 203 -6.78 -13.17 -5.48
CA ILE A 203 -7.84 -13.99 -6.08
C ILE A 203 -7.46 -14.36 -7.51
N PHE A 204 -7.02 -13.38 -8.31
CA PHE A 204 -6.63 -13.60 -9.68
C PHE A 204 -5.44 -14.55 -9.82
N ALA A 205 -4.35 -14.28 -9.08
CA ALA A 205 -3.16 -15.14 -9.12
C ALA A 205 -3.44 -16.57 -8.66
N GLN A 206 -4.23 -16.74 -7.58
CA GLN A 206 -4.59 -18.06 -7.06
C GLN A 206 -5.54 -18.81 -8.00
N GLY A 207 -6.47 -18.13 -8.66
CA GLY A 207 -7.32 -18.76 -9.65
C GLY A 207 -6.53 -19.26 -10.86
N LEU A 208 -5.52 -18.52 -11.32
CA LEU A 208 -4.60 -19.01 -12.36
C LEU A 208 -3.79 -20.24 -11.93
N ILE A 209 -3.39 -20.31 -10.65
CA ILE A 209 -2.69 -21.47 -10.09
C ILE A 209 -3.60 -22.71 -10.07
N ARG A 210 -4.87 -22.52 -9.73
CA ARG A 210 -5.88 -23.60 -9.70
C ARG A 210 -6.39 -24.01 -11.09
N GLY A 211 -6.14 -23.19 -12.11
CA GLY A 211 -6.70 -23.38 -13.45
C GLY A 211 -8.17 -22.98 -13.54
N ASP A 212 -8.59 -21.95 -12.79
CA ASP A 212 -9.96 -21.43 -12.82
C ASP A 212 -10.30 -20.90 -14.23
N THR A 213 -11.50 -21.25 -14.72
CA THR A 213 -12.06 -20.69 -15.96
C THR A 213 -12.42 -19.21 -15.82
N SER A 214 -12.57 -18.49 -16.94
CA SER A 214 -13.01 -17.07 -16.93
C SER A 214 -14.27 -16.85 -16.06
N LYS A 215 -15.27 -17.74 -16.18
CA LYS A 215 -16.51 -17.64 -15.41
C LYS A 215 -16.28 -17.75 -13.90
N GLN A 216 -15.45 -18.70 -13.47
CA GLN A 216 -15.12 -18.88 -12.05
C GLN A 216 -14.29 -17.71 -11.53
N MET A 217 -13.37 -17.19 -12.33
CA MET A 217 -12.55 -16.02 -12.00
C MET A 217 -13.43 -14.79 -11.80
N ILE A 218 -14.30 -14.50 -12.77
CA ILE A 218 -15.24 -13.39 -12.71
C ILE A 218 -16.11 -13.51 -11.46
N GLN A 219 -16.70 -14.68 -11.20
CA GLN A 219 -17.58 -14.85 -10.03
C GLN A 219 -16.86 -14.50 -8.71
N GLN A 220 -15.64 -15.00 -8.51
CA GLN A 220 -14.86 -14.71 -7.29
C GLN A 220 -14.54 -13.22 -7.12
N LEU A 221 -14.15 -12.54 -8.21
CA LEU A 221 -13.87 -11.11 -8.20
C LEU A 221 -15.15 -10.29 -7.94
N GLN A 222 -16.27 -10.67 -8.55
CA GLN A 222 -17.57 -10.03 -8.35
C GLN A 222 -18.04 -10.17 -6.90
N ASP A 223 -17.92 -11.37 -6.31
CA ASP A 223 -18.28 -11.62 -4.92
C ASP A 223 -17.45 -10.75 -3.98
N ARG A 224 -16.13 -10.62 -4.25
CA ARG A 224 -15.24 -9.77 -3.45
C ARG A 224 -15.60 -8.29 -3.56
N MET A 225 -15.83 -7.79 -4.78
CA MET A 225 -16.30 -6.42 -5.01
C MET A 225 -17.64 -6.15 -4.31
N GLY A 226 -18.56 -7.12 -4.30
CA GLY A 226 -19.85 -7.02 -3.62
C GLY A 226 -19.74 -6.94 -2.09
N VAL A 227 -18.71 -7.56 -1.49
CA VAL A 227 -18.41 -7.37 -0.06
C VAL A 227 -17.93 -5.94 0.21
N SER A 228 -17.05 -5.41 -0.64
CA SER A 228 -16.58 -4.02 -0.55
C SER A 228 -17.72 -3.01 -0.71
N GLU A 229 -18.64 -3.23 -1.66
CA GLU A 229 -19.83 -2.39 -1.88
C GLU A 229 -20.71 -2.29 -0.61
N LYS A 230 -21.00 -3.44 0.01
CA LYS A 230 -21.77 -3.51 1.26
C LYS A 230 -21.05 -2.82 2.41
N ALA A 231 -19.73 -3.01 2.52
CA ALA A 231 -18.91 -2.36 3.52
C ALA A 231 -18.91 -0.83 3.35
N ALA A 232 -18.80 -0.34 2.12
CA ALA A 232 -18.87 1.08 1.78
C ALA A 232 -20.24 1.69 2.12
N THR A 233 -21.34 1.01 1.77
CA THR A 233 -22.70 1.45 2.13
C THR A 233 -22.84 1.61 3.64
N ARG A 234 -22.39 0.61 4.41
CA ARG A 234 -22.43 0.64 5.88
C ARG A 234 -21.59 1.77 6.45
N LEU A 235 -20.39 2.00 5.90
CA LEU A 235 -19.52 3.09 6.31
C LEU A 235 -20.26 4.42 6.14
N ILE A 236 -20.71 4.72 4.91
CA ILE A 236 -21.37 6.00 4.60
C ILE A 236 -22.55 6.27 5.54
N LEU A 237 -23.46 5.32 5.70
CA LEU A 237 -24.66 5.53 6.53
C LEU A 237 -24.32 5.67 8.02
N THR A 238 -23.28 4.99 8.50
CA THR A 238 -22.83 5.13 9.90
C THR A 238 -22.15 6.47 10.14
N GLU A 239 -21.31 6.91 9.21
CA GLU A 239 -20.66 8.22 9.27
C GLU A 239 -21.69 9.34 9.16
N SER A 240 -22.72 9.23 8.31
CA SER A 240 -23.82 10.20 8.25
C SER A 240 -24.54 10.33 9.60
N ALA A 241 -24.79 9.21 10.30
CA ALA A 241 -25.37 9.24 11.64
C ALA A 241 -24.45 9.88 12.68
N TYR A 242 -23.15 9.61 12.59
CA TYR A 242 -22.14 10.28 13.42
C TYR A 242 -22.15 11.80 13.24
N PHE A 243 -22.01 12.28 12.01
CA PHE A 243 -21.94 13.73 11.75
C PHE A 243 -23.27 14.45 11.99
N ALA A 244 -24.42 13.77 11.81
CA ALA A 244 -25.73 14.28 12.22
C ALA A 244 -25.83 14.43 13.76
N GLY A 245 -25.27 13.47 14.51
CA GLY A 245 -25.14 13.57 15.96
C GLY A 245 -24.21 14.71 16.38
N GLN A 246 -23.00 14.75 15.84
CA GLN A 246 -22.01 15.77 16.21
C GLN A 246 -22.48 17.20 15.93
N SER A 247 -23.13 17.42 14.79
CA SER A 247 -23.66 18.74 14.45
C SER A 247 -24.75 19.21 15.41
N ARG A 248 -25.60 18.29 15.88
CA ARG A 248 -26.60 18.56 16.91
C ARG A 248 -25.97 18.84 18.27
N LEU A 249 -25.00 18.04 18.69
CA LEU A 249 -24.25 18.27 19.92
C LEU A 249 -23.55 19.64 19.91
N ALA A 250 -23.00 20.04 18.76
CA ALA A 250 -22.44 21.37 18.58
C ALA A 250 -23.50 22.46 18.73
N GLY A 251 -24.67 22.32 18.09
CA GLY A 251 -25.78 23.26 18.26
C GLY A 251 -26.30 23.37 19.71
N TYR A 252 -26.32 22.25 20.45
CA TYR A 252 -26.64 22.24 21.88
C TYR A 252 -25.63 23.03 22.71
N LYS A 253 -24.33 22.83 22.46
CA LYS A 253 -23.27 23.57 23.14
C LYS A 253 -23.32 25.06 22.83
N GLU A 254 -23.56 25.41 21.57
CA GLU A 254 -23.64 26.79 21.10
C GLU A 254 -24.77 27.56 21.79
N LEU A 255 -25.92 26.92 21.99
CA LEU A 255 -27.09 27.52 22.64
C LEU A 255 -27.17 27.28 24.15
N GLY A 256 -26.11 26.74 24.77
CA GLY A 256 -26.03 26.55 26.21
C GLY A 256 -27.02 25.52 26.78
N VAL A 257 -27.39 24.50 25.99
CA VAL A 257 -28.14 23.35 26.49
C VAL A 257 -27.22 22.57 27.44
N GLU A 258 -27.68 22.32 28.67
CA GLU A 258 -26.87 21.64 29.70
C GLU A 258 -27.05 20.11 29.66
N GLU A 259 -28.27 19.64 29.36
CA GLU A 259 -28.63 18.23 29.36
C GLU A 259 -29.38 17.84 28.08
N TYR A 260 -29.22 16.58 27.68
CA TYR A 260 -29.99 15.99 26.60
C TYR A 260 -30.67 14.72 27.06
N ARG A 261 -31.78 14.40 26.41
CA ARG A 261 -32.44 13.10 26.52
C ARG A 261 -32.18 12.31 25.25
N PHE A 262 -31.81 11.05 25.40
CA PHE A 262 -31.68 10.13 24.27
C PHE A 262 -33.07 9.73 23.76
N THR A 263 -33.28 9.80 22.45
CA THR A 263 -34.56 9.47 21.81
C THR A 263 -34.31 8.43 20.72
N ALA A 264 -34.70 7.19 20.99
CA ALA A 264 -34.62 6.11 20.03
C ALA A 264 -35.74 6.22 19.00
N THR A 265 -35.42 6.00 17.73
CA THR A 265 -36.46 5.75 16.71
C THR A 265 -37.06 4.39 17.00
N LEU A 266 -38.19 4.32 17.70
CA LEU A 266 -38.87 3.08 18.11
C LEU A 266 -39.70 2.49 16.96
N ASP A 267 -39.06 1.67 16.12
CA ASP A 267 -39.68 0.88 15.07
C ASP A 267 -39.18 -0.57 15.10
N ASN A 268 -39.57 -1.37 14.10
CA ASN A 268 -39.18 -2.78 14.01
C ASN A 268 -37.68 -3.01 13.73
N LYS A 269 -36.89 -1.95 13.51
CA LYS A 269 -35.45 -2.00 13.24
C LYS A 269 -34.62 -1.35 14.36
N THR A 270 -35.25 -0.88 15.44
CA THR A 270 -34.52 -0.35 16.60
C THR A 270 -33.72 -1.47 17.25
N SER A 271 -32.45 -1.20 17.55
CA SER A 271 -31.63 -2.16 18.30
C SER A 271 -32.03 -2.18 19.78
N ALA A 272 -31.80 -3.32 20.46
CA ALA A 272 -31.97 -3.42 21.90
C ALA A 272 -31.13 -2.38 22.67
N LYS A 273 -29.92 -2.06 22.17
CA LYS A 273 -29.06 -1.02 22.75
C LYS A 273 -29.71 0.37 22.69
N CYS A 274 -30.36 0.70 21.57
CA CYS A 274 -31.07 1.98 21.46
C CYS A 274 -32.36 1.99 22.28
N GLN A 275 -33.10 0.88 22.35
CA GLN A 275 -34.29 0.76 23.20
C GLN A 275 -33.96 0.93 24.68
N ASP A 276 -32.87 0.31 25.16
CA ASP A 276 -32.41 0.48 26.55
C ASP A 276 -31.96 1.91 26.84
N MET A 277 -31.41 2.62 25.86
CA MET A 277 -30.97 4.00 26.03
C MET A 277 -32.13 5.02 25.99
N ASP A 278 -33.28 4.62 25.45
CA ASP A 278 -34.41 5.52 25.22
C ASP A 278 -34.90 6.19 26.51
N GLY A 279 -35.11 7.51 26.45
CA GLY A 279 -35.57 8.31 27.57
C GLY A 279 -34.50 8.65 28.63
N LYS A 280 -33.30 8.07 28.57
CA LYS A 280 -32.21 8.40 29.52
C LYS A 280 -31.70 9.82 29.29
N VAL A 281 -31.43 10.53 30.38
CA VAL A 281 -30.93 11.91 30.39
C VAL A 281 -29.45 11.92 30.77
N PHE A 282 -28.66 12.75 30.08
CA PHE A 282 -27.23 12.92 30.32
C PHE A 282 -26.83 14.39 30.16
N ALA A 283 -25.78 14.79 30.85
CA ALA A 283 -25.17 16.10 30.64
C ALA A 283 -24.46 16.16 29.27
N ILE A 284 -24.54 17.31 28.61
CA ILE A 284 -23.88 17.57 27.31
C ILE A 284 -22.36 17.42 27.40
N VAL A 285 -21.78 17.76 28.56
CA VAL A 285 -20.34 17.62 28.82
C VAL A 285 -19.90 16.16 28.92
N ASP A 286 -20.81 15.25 29.27
CA ASP A 286 -20.56 13.81 29.42
C ASP A 286 -20.93 13.03 28.15
N ALA A 287 -21.26 13.72 27.04
CA ALA A 287 -21.64 13.09 25.79
C ALA A 287 -20.45 12.34 25.16
N VAL A 288 -20.56 11.02 25.12
CA VAL A 288 -19.60 10.09 24.54
C VAL A 288 -20.30 9.24 23.48
N VAL A 289 -19.87 9.42 22.23
CA VAL A 289 -20.38 8.66 21.09
C VAL A 289 -20.18 7.16 21.31
N ASN A 290 -21.14 6.35 20.85
CA ASN A 290 -21.16 4.90 21.00
C ASN A 290 -21.37 4.41 22.46
N VAL A 291 -21.43 5.30 23.44
CA VAL A 291 -21.72 4.97 24.84
C VAL A 291 -23.10 5.50 25.23
N ASN A 292 -23.24 6.82 25.33
CA ASN A 292 -24.47 7.51 25.74
C ASN A 292 -24.94 8.56 24.70
N TYR A 293 -24.21 8.73 23.60
CA TYR A 293 -24.57 9.62 22.50
C TYR A 293 -24.62 8.87 21.16
N PRO A 294 -25.62 9.10 20.28
CA PRO A 294 -25.71 8.42 19.00
C PRO A 294 -24.56 8.82 18.05
N PRO A 295 -24.16 7.92 17.12
CA PRO A 295 -24.67 6.58 16.87
C PRO A 295 -24.15 5.53 17.87
N LEU A 296 -25.04 4.64 18.34
CA LEU A 296 -24.68 3.54 19.25
C LEU A 296 -24.28 2.24 18.54
N HIS A 297 -24.54 2.17 17.23
CA HIS A 297 -24.28 1.03 16.36
C HIS A 297 -24.26 1.48 14.90
N ALA A 298 -23.84 0.59 14.00
CA ALA A 298 -23.92 0.86 12.56
C ALA A 298 -25.38 1.11 12.12
N HIS A 299 -25.60 2.08 11.24
CA HIS A 299 -26.93 2.52 10.79
C HIS A 299 -27.87 2.98 11.92
N CYS A 300 -27.33 3.52 13.01
CA CYS A 300 -28.16 4.09 14.08
C CYS A 300 -28.99 5.26 13.55
N ARG A 301 -30.29 5.24 13.83
CA ARG A 301 -31.25 6.31 13.48
C ARG A 301 -31.74 7.11 14.68
N SER A 302 -31.37 6.68 15.89
CA SER A 302 -31.67 7.41 17.12
C SER A 302 -31.05 8.81 17.11
N THR A 303 -31.69 9.71 17.84
CA THR A 303 -31.33 11.11 17.98
C THR A 303 -31.33 11.50 19.46
N THR A 304 -31.21 12.79 19.72
CA THR A 304 -31.33 13.38 21.06
C THR A 304 -32.25 14.58 20.99
N ILE A 305 -32.83 14.92 22.14
CA ILE A 305 -33.61 16.16 22.34
C ILE A 305 -33.01 16.96 23.49
N PRO A 306 -33.15 18.30 23.49
CA PRO A 306 -32.76 19.08 24.67
C PRO A 306 -33.64 18.68 25.86
N HIS A 307 -33.02 18.57 27.04
CA HIS A 307 -33.72 18.38 28.30
C HIS A 307 -33.54 19.63 29.16
N TYR A 308 -34.64 20.12 29.73
CA TYR A 308 -34.63 21.23 30.67
C TYR A 308 -35.38 20.77 31.91
N ASP A 309 -34.78 20.92 33.08
CA ASP A 309 -35.41 20.55 34.34
C ASP A 309 -36.58 21.52 34.62
N ASP A 310 -37.70 21.00 35.16
CA ASP A 310 -38.96 21.75 35.35
C ASP A 310 -38.79 22.94 36.33
N ASN A 311 -37.69 22.95 37.10
CA ASN A 311 -37.32 24.00 38.06
C ASN A 311 -36.48 25.14 37.46
N ILE A 312 -36.05 25.06 36.20
CA ILE A 312 -35.23 26.10 35.56
C ILE A 312 -36.14 27.17 34.95
N LYS A 313 -36.46 28.19 35.76
CA LYS A 313 -36.91 29.49 35.25
C LYS A 313 -35.78 30.09 34.41
N ALA A 314 -35.86 29.88 33.10
CA ALA A 314 -35.26 30.66 32.02
C ALA A 314 -33.95 31.40 32.37
N ARG A 315 -32.81 30.72 32.24
CA ARG A 315 -31.56 31.43 31.91
C ARG A 315 -31.53 31.66 30.41
N VAL A 316 -32.15 32.76 30.01
CA VAL A 316 -31.96 33.37 28.70
C VAL A 316 -30.49 33.76 28.60
N ALA A 317 -29.77 33.26 27.61
CA ALA A 317 -28.43 33.72 27.27
C ALA A 317 -28.53 35.22 26.93
N ARG A 318 -27.92 36.06 27.77
CA ARG A 318 -27.69 37.49 27.50
C ARG A 318 -26.27 37.63 26.96
N ASP A 319 -26.10 38.37 25.88
CA ASP A 319 -24.82 38.91 25.46
C ASP A 319 -24.43 40.12 26.34
N GLU A 320 -23.19 40.58 26.23
CA GLU A 320 -22.64 41.72 26.99
C GLU A 320 -23.27 43.08 26.61
N GLU A 321 -24.14 43.12 25.59
CA GLU A 321 -24.79 44.35 25.06
C GLU A 321 -26.34 44.34 25.10
N GLY A 322 -26.97 43.24 25.52
CA GLY A 322 -28.36 43.21 26.01
C GLY A 322 -29.49 43.31 24.98
N LYS A 323 -29.29 42.90 23.71
CA LYS A 323 -30.37 42.96 22.70
C LYS A 323 -30.90 41.57 22.32
N THR A 324 -31.90 41.09 23.04
CA THR A 324 -32.67 39.88 22.68
C THR A 324 -33.57 40.16 21.47
N GLU A 325 -33.37 39.43 20.36
CA GLU A 325 -34.31 39.41 19.24
C GLU A 325 -35.29 38.24 19.37
N THR A 326 -36.60 38.54 19.31
CA THR A 326 -37.66 37.52 19.32
C THR A 326 -37.73 36.84 17.95
N ILE A 327 -37.71 35.50 17.95
CA ILE A 327 -37.88 34.71 16.72
C ILE A 327 -39.37 34.39 16.54
N PRO A 328 -40.01 34.82 15.43
CA PRO A 328 -41.41 34.51 15.18
C PRO A 328 -41.68 33.00 15.12
N GLU A 329 -42.79 32.52 15.68
CA GLU A 329 -43.11 31.09 15.67
C GLU A 329 -43.39 30.54 14.25
N ASP A 330 -43.76 31.40 13.31
CA ASP A 330 -44.10 31.08 11.92
C ASP A 330 -42.93 31.22 10.93
N ILE A 331 -41.78 31.77 11.36
CA ILE A 331 -40.60 31.89 10.50
C ILE A 331 -40.19 30.51 9.96
N ASN A 332 -39.92 30.45 8.66
CA ASN A 332 -39.41 29.25 8.02
C ASN A 332 -37.87 29.25 7.96
N TYR A 333 -37.27 28.09 7.73
CA TYR A 333 -35.81 27.94 7.74
C TYR A 333 -35.10 28.83 6.71
N LYS A 334 -35.73 29.06 5.55
CA LYS A 334 -35.12 29.88 4.48
C LYS A 334 -35.02 31.34 4.90
N GLU A 335 -36.11 31.90 5.42
CA GLU A 335 -36.15 33.27 5.94
C GLU A 335 -35.18 33.46 7.12
N TRP A 336 -35.12 32.47 8.00
CA TRP A 336 -34.17 32.46 9.12
C TRP A 336 -32.72 32.43 8.62
N ALA A 337 -32.39 31.54 7.67
CA ALA A 337 -31.04 31.42 7.14
C ALA A 337 -30.61 32.71 6.42
N GLU A 338 -31.47 33.31 5.59
CA GLU A 338 -31.16 34.58 4.91
C GLU A 338 -30.85 35.71 5.90
N LYS A 339 -31.54 35.75 7.05
CA LYS A 339 -31.35 36.79 8.05
C LYS A 339 -30.16 36.54 8.98
N TYR A 340 -29.94 35.30 9.42
CA TYR A 340 -29.01 34.97 10.52
C TYR A 340 -27.85 34.05 10.12
N ALA A 341 -27.98 33.25 9.06
CA ALA A 341 -26.98 32.29 8.61
C ALA A 341 -26.94 32.17 7.07
N PRO A 342 -26.62 33.24 6.32
CA PRO A 342 -26.71 33.24 4.85
C PRO A 342 -25.82 32.15 4.22
N GLU A 343 -24.68 31.85 4.85
CA GLU A 343 -23.79 30.77 4.44
C GLU A 343 -24.39 29.36 4.58
N ALA A 344 -25.48 29.17 5.35
CA ALA A 344 -26.14 27.87 5.50
C ALA A 344 -26.75 27.33 4.18
N THR A 345 -26.86 28.19 3.17
CA THR A 345 -27.35 27.83 1.82
C THR A 345 -26.26 27.42 0.85
N GLU A 346 -24.99 27.65 1.18
CA GLU A 346 -23.85 27.27 0.34
C GLU A 346 -23.56 25.77 0.48
N THR A 347 -23.49 25.06 -0.65
CA THR A 347 -23.09 23.65 -0.67
C THR A 347 -21.62 23.51 -0.29
N VAL A 348 -21.28 22.47 0.46
CA VAL A 348 -19.88 22.16 0.76
C VAL A 348 -19.24 21.63 -0.52
N SER A 349 -18.47 22.46 -1.21
CA SER A 349 -17.57 22.00 -2.26
C SER A 349 -16.25 21.54 -1.63
N VAL A 350 -15.87 20.30 -1.96
CA VAL A 350 -14.58 19.75 -1.53
C VAL A 350 -13.59 20.03 -2.66
N ASP A 351 -12.60 20.88 -2.42
CA ASP A 351 -11.38 20.85 -3.25
C ASP A 351 -10.71 19.50 -2.98
N THR A 352 -10.29 18.80 -4.03
CA THR A 352 -9.69 17.45 -3.96
C THR A 352 -8.78 17.32 -2.73
N PRO A 353 -9.07 16.38 -1.78
CA PRO A 353 -8.46 16.41 -0.46
C PRO A 353 -6.93 16.45 -0.50
N SER A 354 -6.35 17.28 0.37
CA SER A 354 -4.90 17.48 0.52
C SER A 354 -4.16 16.17 0.90
N LYS A 355 -3.34 15.70 -0.06
CA LYS A 355 -1.97 15.13 0.00
C LYS A 355 -1.41 14.43 1.25
N GLN A 356 -2.18 13.86 2.16
CA GLN A 356 -1.57 13.06 3.24
C GLN A 356 -2.22 11.68 3.38
N ALA A 357 -1.53 10.69 2.81
CA ALA A 357 -1.62 9.32 3.29
C ALA A 357 -1.17 9.29 4.76
N PRO A 358 -1.86 8.57 5.66
CA PRO A 358 -1.31 8.28 6.97
C PRO A 358 0.04 7.55 6.79
N GLU A 359 1.11 8.04 7.41
CA GLU A 359 2.42 7.38 7.46
C GLU A 359 2.44 6.18 8.43
N THR A 360 1.29 5.51 8.63
CA THR A 360 1.22 4.33 9.49
C THR A 360 1.43 3.05 8.67
N PRO A 361 2.41 2.20 9.03
CA PRO A 361 2.54 0.87 8.46
C PRO A 361 1.24 0.08 8.69
N LEU A 362 0.83 -0.69 7.69
CA LEU A 362 -0.28 -1.64 7.81
C LEU A 362 -0.06 -2.51 9.07
N PRO A 363 -1.05 -2.63 9.98
CA PRO A 363 -0.92 -3.55 11.11
C PRO A 363 -0.83 -4.98 10.58
N THR A 364 0.21 -5.68 11.01
CA THR A 364 0.41 -7.10 10.77
C THR A 364 -0.73 -7.87 11.45
N ILE A 365 -1.55 -8.59 10.68
CA ILE A 365 -2.54 -9.50 11.22
C ILE A 365 -1.78 -10.75 11.70
N GLU A 366 -1.64 -10.91 13.01
CA GLU A 366 -1.12 -12.13 13.62
C GLU A 366 -2.15 -13.27 13.50
N ILE A 367 -1.68 -14.42 13.03
CA ILE A 367 -2.43 -15.68 13.05
C ILE A 367 -2.16 -16.35 14.42
N PRO A 368 -3.18 -16.68 15.23
CA PRO A 368 -2.98 -17.17 16.59
C PRO A 368 -2.49 -18.62 16.62
N GLY A 369 -1.41 -18.86 17.37
CA GLY A 369 -0.92 -20.23 17.65
C GLY A 369 0.51 -20.26 18.19
N GLY A 370 0.74 -19.72 19.39
CA GLY A 370 1.93 -20.02 20.19
C GLY A 370 1.65 -21.16 21.19
N PRO A 371 2.71 -21.80 21.71
CA PRO A 371 2.97 -21.60 23.14
C PRO A 371 4.40 -21.15 23.42
N THR A 372 4.49 -20.19 24.33
CA THR A 372 5.69 -19.61 24.92
C THR A 372 6.16 -20.44 26.12
N LYS A 373 7.48 -20.51 26.37
CA LYS A 373 8.17 -19.78 27.46
C LYS A 373 9.56 -20.33 27.80
N ASP A 374 10.49 -19.39 27.85
CA ASP A 374 11.55 -19.13 28.84
C ASP A 374 12.54 -20.25 29.23
N ILE A 375 13.83 -19.96 29.02
CA ILE A 375 14.93 -20.11 30.01
C ILE A 375 16.22 -19.43 29.44
N PRO A 376 17.10 -18.86 30.29
CA PRO A 376 17.98 -17.74 29.97
C PRO A 376 19.40 -18.11 29.51
N ILE A 377 20.07 -17.12 28.91
CA ILE A 377 21.43 -17.12 28.38
C ILE A 377 22.48 -17.25 29.51
N PRO A 378 23.53 -18.06 29.33
CA PRO A 378 24.83 -17.80 29.93
C PRO A 378 25.91 -17.48 28.89
N GLU A 379 26.81 -16.58 29.29
CA GLU A 379 27.98 -16.11 28.57
C GLU A 379 29.08 -17.17 28.38
N LYS A 380 29.79 -17.03 27.25
CA LYS A 380 31.19 -17.37 26.95
C LYS A 380 31.77 -18.70 27.49
N SER A 381 32.06 -19.59 26.53
CA SER A 381 33.27 -20.43 26.55
C SER A 381 33.84 -20.53 25.13
N ILE A 382 35.16 -20.48 25.03
CA ILE A 382 35.97 -20.25 23.84
C ILE A 382 36.33 -21.59 23.18
N TYR A 383 36.25 -21.62 21.85
CA TYR A 383 36.78 -22.55 20.84
C TYR A 383 37.61 -23.78 21.25
N THR A 384 37.33 -24.91 20.60
CA THR A 384 38.16 -25.43 19.49
C THR A 384 37.45 -26.61 18.80
N LEU A 385 36.80 -26.35 17.67
CA LEU A 385 36.59 -27.38 16.65
C LEU A 385 37.64 -27.12 15.58
N GLU A 386 38.51 -28.10 15.35
CA GLU A 386 39.48 -28.04 14.27
C GLU A 386 38.74 -27.82 12.93
N PRO A 387 39.25 -26.93 12.05
CA PRO A 387 38.69 -26.79 10.73
C PRO A 387 38.91 -28.10 9.96
N GLU A 388 37.82 -28.71 9.50
CA GLU A 388 37.87 -29.84 8.57
C GLU A 388 38.80 -29.47 7.40
N LYS A 389 39.89 -30.23 7.26
CA LYS A 389 40.80 -30.12 6.13
C LYS A 389 40.12 -30.75 4.91
N TRP A 390 39.84 -29.96 3.89
CA TRP A 390 39.33 -30.44 2.61
C TRP A 390 40.49 -30.96 1.75
N TYR A 391 40.47 -32.26 1.45
CA TYR A 391 41.39 -32.94 0.53
C TYR A 391 40.69 -33.22 -0.81
N ASP A 392 41.44 -33.24 -1.91
CA ASP A 392 40.96 -33.92 -3.12
C ASP A 392 40.95 -35.45 -2.93
N GLU A 393 40.40 -36.18 -3.91
CA GLU A 393 40.17 -37.62 -3.93
C GLU A 393 41.44 -38.49 -3.69
N THR A 394 42.62 -37.89 -3.53
CA THR A 394 43.90 -38.61 -3.41
C THR A 394 44.72 -38.29 -2.15
N GLY A 395 44.28 -37.35 -1.31
CA GLY A 395 44.78 -37.24 0.07
C GLY A 395 46.28 -36.91 0.26
N LYS A 396 46.95 -36.22 -0.66
CA LYS A 396 48.34 -35.72 -0.46
C LYS A 396 48.51 -34.26 -0.88
N THR A 397 49.25 -33.51 -0.05
CA THR A 397 49.86 -32.16 -0.23
C THR A 397 49.26 -31.25 -1.31
N ALA A 398 48.77 -30.07 -0.90
CA ALA A 398 48.14 -29.05 -1.76
C ALA A 398 48.71 -29.04 -3.19
N PRO A 399 47.90 -29.41 -4.21
CA PRO A 399 48.41 -29.59 -5.56
C PRO A 399 49.01 -28.29 -6.11
N PRO A 400 49.94 -28.37 -7.08
CA PRO A 400 50.32 -27.19 -7.86
C PRO A 400 49.06 -26.55 -8.44
N LEU A 401 49.00 -25.22 -8.43
CA LEU A 401 47.84 -24.43 -8.88
C LEU A 401 47.34 -24.96 -10.23
N ILE A 402 46.16 -25.60 -10.21
CA ILE A 402 45.56 -26.18 -11.41
C ILE A 402 45.17 -25.03 -12.34
N ASN A 403 45.70 -25.06 -13.55
CA ASN A 403 45.36 -24.07 -14.56
C ASN A 403 43.94 -24.37 -15.10
N LEU A 404 42.98 -23.50 -14.80
CA LEU A 404 41.58 -23.59 -15.23
C LEU A 404 41.43 -23.79 -16.74
N SER A 405 42.29 -23.16 -17.55
CA SER A 405 42.27 -23.31 -19.02
C SER A 405 42.60 -24.74 -19.50
N LYS A 406 43.18 -25.58 -18.64
CA LYS A 406 43.48 -26.98 -18.93
C LYS A 406 42.42 -27.94 -18.39
N MET A 407 41.40 -27.45 -17.71
CA MET A 407 40.29 -28.26 -17.19
C MET A 407 39.22 -28.44 -18.28
N ASP A 408 38.63 -29.64 -18.34
CA ASP A 408 37.44 -29.91 -19.17
C ASP A 408 36.19 -29.43 -18.43
N LEU A 409 35.97 -28.10 -18.42
CA LEU A 409 34.90 -27.43 -17.68
C LEU A 409 33.50 -28.05 -17.91
N PRO A 410 33.09 -28.43 -19.14
CA PRO A 410 31.81 -29.07 -19.37
C PRO A 410 31.60 -30.40 -18.62
N LYS A 411 32.67 -31.18 -18.38
CA LYS A 411 32.57 -32.47 -17.67
C LYS A 411 32.48 -32.36 -16.15
N LEU A 412 32.69 -31.18 -15.59
CA LEU A 412 32.59 -30.98 -14.15
C LEU A 412 31.13 -31.11 -13.70
N GLN A 413 30.92 -31.75 -12.55
CA GLN A 413 29.62 -31.80 -11.89
C GLN A 413 29.28 -30.43 -11.28
N PRO A 414 28.04 -29.94 -11.41
CA PRO A 414 27.61 -28.68 -10.81
C PRO A 414 27.58 -28.77 -9.28
N ASP A 415 27.56 -27.63 -8.60
CA ASP A 415 27.37 -27.45 -7.16
C ASP A 415 28.42 -28.09 -6.23
N ILE A 416 29.53 -28.57 -6.79
CA ILE A 416 30.65 -29.14 -6.03
C ILE A 416 31.82 -28.17 -6.01
N PRO A 417 32.18 -27.60 -4.84
CA PRO A 417 33.40 -26.81 -4.67
C PRO A 417 34.66 -27.64 -4.88
N ARG A 418 35.61 -27.09 -5.66
CA ARG A 418 36.87 -27.73 -6.03
C ARG A 418 38.03 -26.84 -5.68
N LYS A 419 38.87 -27.24 -4.71
CA LYS A 419 40.10 -26.51 -4.39
C LYS A 419 41.13 -26.76 -5.49
N LEU A 420 41.55 -25.69 -6.16
CA LEU A 420 42.50 -25.73 -7.28
C LEU A 420 43.95 -25.53 -6.85
N GLY A 421 44.18 -25.05 -5.62
CA GLY A 421 45.52 -24.83 -5.07
C GLY A 421 45.57 -23.56 -4.22
N ASN A 422 46.79 -23.05 -4.03
CA ASN A 422 47.06 -21.85 -3.24
C ASN A 422 47.92 -20.85 -4.04
N ILE A 423 47.67 -19.55 -3.84
CA ILE A 423 48.38 -18.42 -4.43
C ILE A 423 49.03 -17.59 -3.33
N ASP A 424 50.25 -17.15 -3.57
CA ASP A 424 50.99 -16.22 -2.71
C ASP A 424 50.41 -14.80 -2.82
N LEU A 425 49.59 -14.41 -1.84
CA LEU A 425 48.94 -13.11 -1.78
C LEU A 425 49.91 -11.94 -1.56
N SER A 426 51.17 -12.19 -1.18
CA SER A 426 52.17 -11.14 -0.99
C SER A 426 52.66 -10.53 -2.31
N LYS A 427 52.27 -11.12 -3.45
CA LYS A 427 52.67 -10.70 -4.80
C LYS A 427 51.42 -10.26 -5.61
N PRO A 428 51.05 -8.97 -5.58
CA PRO A 428 49.83 -8.47 -6.20
C PRO A 428 49.71 -8.76 -7.71
N ASP A 429 50.83 -8.77 -8.43
CA ASP A 429 50.82 -9.05 -9.87
C ASP A 429 50.47 -10.51 -10.18
N ILE A 430 50.86 -11.46 -9.30
CA ILE A 430 50.47 -12.86 -9.45
C ILE A 430 48.96 -13.02 -9.24
N VAL A 431 48.42 -12.37 -8.22
CA VAL A 431 46.97 -12.37 -7.95
C VAL A 431 46.21 -11.78 -9.13
N ARG A 432 46.64 -10.61 -9.64
CA ARG A 432 46.00 -9.96 -10.80
C ARG A 432 46.05 -10.83 -12.05
N ASN A 433 47.21 -11.38 -12.38
CA ASN A 433 47.37 -12.24 -13.56
C ASN A 433 46.51 -13.50 -13.45
N TYR A 434 46.46 -14.11 -12.26
CA TYR A 434 45.63 -15.29 -12.06
C TYR A 434 44.14 -15.00 -12.25
N VAL A 435 43.62 -13.91 -11.66
CA VAL A 435 42.21 -13.53 -11.82
C VAL A 435 41.88 -13.32 -13.30
N LYS A 436 42.76 -12.66 -14.04
CA LYS A 436 42.60 -12.43 -15.48
C LYS A 436 42.61 -13.75 -16.29
N ASP A 437 43.52 -14.66 -15.97
CA ASP A 437 43.60 -15.97 -16.63
C ASP A 437 42.37 -16.83 -16.31
N ALA A 438 41.88 -16.78 -15.06
CA ALA A 438 40.66 -17.46 -14.64
C ALA A 438 39.44 -16.92 -15.38
N GLU A 439 39.28 -15.59 -15.43
CA GLU A 439 38.24 -14.91 -16.19
C GLU A 439 38.26 -15.31 -17.66
N GLN A 440 39.44 -15.33 -18.30
CA GLN A 440 39.59 -15.76 -19.68
C GLN A 440 39.18 -17.21 -19.91
N ALA A 441 39.44 -18.10 -18.94
CA ALA A 441 39.09 -19.51 -19.03
C ALA A 441 37.58 -19.77 -18.95
N ILE A 442 36.85 -18.96 -18.17
CA ILE A 442 35.41 -19.16 -17.96
C ILE A 442 34.52 -18.25 -18.81
N ARG A 443 35.06 -17.17 -19.40
CA ARG A 443 34.28 -16.11 -20.08
C ARG A 443 33.23 -16.62 -21.07
N ASN A 444 33.62 -17.59 -21.90
CA ASN A 444 32.77 -18.14 -22.96
C ASN A 444 32.24 -19.54 -22.61
N ALA A 445 32.30 -19.94 -21.33
CA ALA A 445 31.72 -21.20 -20.89
C ALA A 445 30.17 -21.14 -21.05
N PRO A 446 29.54 -22.24 -21.50
CA PRO A 446 28.10 -22.28 -21.70
C PRO A 446 27.30 -22.37 -20.39
N GLU A 447 27.96 -22.72 -19.28
CA GLU A 447 27.44 -22.67 -17.92
C GLU A 447 28.15 -21.57 -17.12
N GLU A 448 27.58 -21.19 -15.97
CA GLU A 448 28.23 -20.32 -15.00
C GLU A 448 29.29 -21.07 -14.20
N HIS A 449 30.42 -20.43 -14.00
CA HIS A 449 31.53 -20.87 -13.19
C HIS A 449 31.93 -19.72 -12.27
N ALA A 450 32.19 -20.04 -11.00
CA ALA A 450 32.72 -19.09 -10.04
C ALA A 450 34.09 -19.55 -9.53
N ILE A 451 34.97 -18.59 -9.28
CA ILE A 451 36.26 -18.78 -8.64
C ILE A 451 36.35 -17.84 -7.44
N ALA A 452 36.59 -18.40 -6.25
CA ALA A 452 36.87 -17.66 -5.04
C ALA A 452 38.36 -17.78 -4.68
N LEU A 453 39.05 -16.64 -4.60
CA LEU A 453 40.38 -16.50 -4.01
C LEU A 453 40.23 -16.01 -2.57
N THR A 454 40.51 -16.87 -1.60
CA THR A 454 40.31 -16.60 -0.17
C THR A 454 41.39 -15.66 0.37
N LYS A 455 41.16 -15.09 1.57
CA LYS A 455 42.16 -14.24 2.25
C LYS A 455 43.40 -15.02 2.71
N GLU A 456 43.33 -16.35 2.76
CA GLU A 456 44.43 -17.29 2.99
C GLU A 456 45.17 -17.69 1.70
N GLY A 457 44.69 -17.23 0.54
CA GLY A 457 45.26 -17.51 -0.77
C GLY A 457 44.80 -18.83 -1.38
N GLU A 458 43.78 -19.48 -0.82
CA GLU A 458 43.20 -20.68 -1.42
C GLU A 458 42.37 -20.31 -2.64
N VAL A 459 42.43 -21.13 -3.68
CA VAL A 459 41.60 -20.97 -4.88
C VAL A 459 40.58 -22.08 -4.96
N ILE A 460 39.30 -21.70 -5.04
CA ILE A 460 38.18 -22.62 -5.04
C ILE A 460 37.30 -22.33 -6.25
N HIS A 461 37.05 -23.35 -7.06
CA HIS A 461 36.17 -23.31 -8.22
C HIS A 461 34.82 -23.97 -7.92
N VAL A 462 33.72 -23.38 -8.40
CA VAL A 462 32.37 -23.98 -8.39
C VAL A 462 31.79 -23.85 -9.80
N LYS A 463 31.15 -24.92 -10.28
CA LYS A 463 30.35 -24.90 -11.51
C LYS A 463 28.88 -24.81 -11.14
N GLY A 464 28.13 -23.98 -11.83
CA GLY A 464 26.69 -23.87 -11.76
C GLY A 464 26.00 -24.45 -13.00
N ASP A 465 24.85 -23.88 -13.34
CA ASP A 465 24.10 -24.20 -14.55
C ASP A 465 24.17 -23.04 -15.56
N LYS A 466 23.28 -23.01 -16.56
CA LYS A 466 23.27 -21.96 -17.58
C LYS A 466 22.83 -20.58 -17.07
N ALA A 467 22.29 -20.51 -15.86
CA ALA A 467 21.61 -19.33 -15.32
C ALA A 467 22.15 -18.86 -13.97
N SER A 468 22.85 -19.71 -13.21
CA SER A 468 23.36 -19.36 -11.89
C SER A 468 24.51 -20.25 -11.42
N VAL A 469 25.37 -19.69 -10.55
CA VAL A 469 26.35 -20.43 -9.75
C VAL A 469 26.23 -20.10 -8.25
N ASP A 470 25.96 -21.12 -7.43
CA ASP A 470 25.79 -20.96 -5.98
C ASP A 470 27.14 -21.00 -5.23
N ILE A 471 27.75 -19.84 -5.00
CA ILE A 471 28.98 -19.74 -4.21
C ILE A 471 28.80 -20.09 -2.73
N THR A 472 27.56 -20.15 -2.22
CA THR A 472 27.29 -20.51 -0.81
C THR A 472 27.54 -21.99 -0.51
N LYS A 473 27.75 -22.82 -1.56
CA LYS A 473 28.25 -24.19 -1.44
C LYS A 473 29.67 -24.25 -0.87
N ILE A 474 30.46 -23.19 -0.98
CA ILE A 474 31.78 -23.10 -0.35
C ILE A 474 31.58 -23.03 1.16
N LYS A 475 31.97 -24.09 1.86
CA LYS A 475 31.86 -24.21 3.31
C LYS A 475 33.24 -24.24 3.98
N PRO A 476 33.35 -23.67 5.19
CA PRO A 476 32.32 -22.88 5.87
C PRO A 476 32.18 -21.46 5.25
N PRO A 477 31.03 -20.75 5.40
CA PRO A 477 30.79 -19.47 4.72
C PRO A 477 31.85 -18.39 4.98
N GLU A 478 32.53 -18.45 6.12
CA GLU A 478 33.59 -17.55 6.54
C GLU A 478 34.80 -17.55 5.59
N VAL A 479 34.95 -18.59 4.76
CA VAL A 479 35.98 -18.70 3.71
C VAL A 479 35.81 -17.61 2.65
N LEU A 480 34.57 -17.16 2.40
CA LEU A 480 34.27 -16.08 1.47
C LEU A 480 34.52 -14.69 2.07
N LYS A 481 34.75 -14.58 3.38
CA LYS A 481 34.97 -13.30 4.02
C LYS A 481 36.31 -12.70 3.59
N LYS A 482 36.28 -11.49 3.04
CA LYS A 482 37.42 -10.75 2.46
C LYS A 482 38.04 -11.43 1.23
N SER A 483 37.35 -12.36 0.58
CA SER A 483 37.81 -12.98 -0.68
C SER A 483 37.65 -12.06 -1.88
N ILE A 484 38.32 -12.43 -2.98
CA ILE A 484 38.03 -11.96 -4.33
C ILE A 484 37.24 -13.07 -5.02
N VAL A 485 36.06 -12.78 -5.55
CA VAL A 485 35.23 -13.74 -6.28
C VAL A 485 35.03 -13.25 -7.70
N THR A 486 35.27 -14.11 -8.69
CA THR A 486 34.96 -13.83 -10.10
C THR A 486 34.08 -14.93 -10.68
N HIS A 487 33.15 -14.58 -11.55
CA HIS A 487 32.27 -15.53 -12.24
C HIS A 487 31.94 -15.06 -13.67
N ASN A 488 31.45 -15.97 -14.51
CA ASN A 488 30.99 -15.61 -15.85
C ASN A 488 29.47 -15.58 -15.94
N HIS A 489 28.96 -14.73 -16.83
CA HIS A 489 27.58 -14.75 -17.28
C HIS A 489 27.52 -15.21 -18.75
N PRO A 490 27.06 -16.44 -19.01
CA PRO A 490 26.93 -16.99 -20.35
C PRO A 490 26.08 -16.11 -21.28
N THR A 491 26.42 -16.14 -22.57
CA THR A 491 25.55 -15.57 -23.60
C THR A 491 24.32 -16.46 -23.79
N VAL A 492 23.13 -15.90 -23.61
CA VAL A 492 21.85 -16.58 -23.79
C VAL A 492 21.12 -15.94 -24.96
N ASP A 493 20.73 -16.75 -25.95
CA ASP A 493 20.02 -16.29 -27.16
C ASP A 493 20.72 -15.16 -27.94
N GLY A 494 22.07 -15.09 -27.86
CA GLY A 494 22.88 -14.08 -28.54
C GLY A 494 23.13 -12.80 -27.73
N GLU A 495 22.51 -12.67 -26.55
CA GLU A 495 22.66 -11.52 -25.67
C GLU A 495 23.71 -11.79 -24.56
N PRO A 496 24.63 -10.84 -24.29
CA PRO A 496 25.54 -10.92 -23.16
C PRO A 496 24.78 -10.96 -21.82
N GLY A 497 25.28 -11.72 -20.84
CA GLY A 497 24.60 -11.86 -19.56
C GLY A 497 24.63 -10.63 -18.64
N GLY A 498 25.46 -9.63 -18.95
CA GLY A 498 25.47 -8.31 -18.32
C GLY A 498 26.13 -8.27 -16.95
N SER A 499 25.85 -7.22 -16.17
CA SER A 499 26.43 -6.99 -14.84
C SER A 499 25.81 -7.89 -13.73
N PHE A 500 25.95 -7.50 -12.46
CA PHE A 500 25.53 -8.27 -11.27
C PHE A 500 24.01 -8.34 -11.09
N SER A 501 23.51 -9.53 -10.75
CA SER A 501 22.13 -9.76 -10.32
C SER A 501 21.90 -9.34 -8.85
N ARG A 502 20.63 -9.35 -8.43
CA ARG A 502 20.25 -9.12 -7.03
C ARG A 502 20.90 -10.13 -6.09
N ASP A 503 20.93 -11.40 -6.49
CA ASP A 503 21.50 -12.47 -5.67
C ASP A 503 23.03 -12.33 -5.54
N ASP A 504 23.70 -11.84 -6.59
CA ASP A 504 25.14 -11.55 -6.55
C ASP A 504 25.47 -10.46 -5.54
N VAL A 505 24.70 -9.36 -5.54
CA VAL A 505 24.90 -8.25 -4.60
C VAL A 505 24.60 -8.71 -3.16
N LEU A 506 23.56 -9.51 -2.96
CA LEU A 506 23.24 -10.08 -1.66
C LEU A 506 24.35 -11.02 -1.17
N ALA A 507 24.85 -11.91 -2.03
CA ALA A 507 25.93 -12.81 -1.70
C ALA A 507 27.22 -12.03 -1.40
N PHE A 508 27.53 -11.01 -2.19
CA PHE A 508 28.66 -10.11 -1.98
C PHE A 508 28.64 -9.44 -0.62
N ILE A 509 27.51 -8.83 -0.25
CA ILE A 509 27.38 -8.10 1.01
C ILE A 509 27.36 -9.07 2.19
N LYS A 510 26.48 -10.07 2.18
CA LYS A 510 26.26 -11.00 3.31
C LYS A 510 27.47 -11.86 3.64
N ASN A 511 28.17 -12.37 2.63
CA ASN A 511 29.34 -13.22 2.85
C ASN A 511 30.60 -12.39 3.15
N GLY A 512 30.51 -11.06 3.19
CA GLY A 512 31.65 -10.21 3.51
C GLY A 512 32.75 -10.25 2.45
N ILE A 513 32.42 -10.56 1.19
CA ILE A 513 33.35 -10.59 0.05
C ILE A 513 33.93 -9.18 -0.14
N LYS A 514 35.23 -9.09 -0.45
CA LYS A 514 35.95 -7.81 -0.62
C LYS A 514 35.73 -7.24 -2.01
N GLU A 515 35.81 -8.09 -3.02
CA GLU A 515 35.72 -7.75 -4.43
C GLU A 515 34.95 -8.85 -5.16
N LEU A 516 33.88 -8.47 -5.85
CA LEU A 516 33.12 -9.35 -6.73
C LEU A 516 33.34 -8.89 -8.18
N ARG A 517 33.57 -9.85 -9.07
CA ARG A 517 33.82 -9.62 -10.49
C ARG A 517 32.90 -10.51 -11.31
N ALA A 518 32.43 -10.01 -12.44
CA ALA A 518 31.66 -10.78 -13.42
C ALA A 518 32.23 -10.54 -14.82
N VAL A 519 32.26 -11.57 -15.65
CA VAL A 519 32.68 -11.48 -17.05
C VAL A 519 31.62 -12.04 -17.99
N ASP A 520 31.27 -11.28 -19.03
CA ASP A 520 30.45 -11.78 -20.14
C ASP A 520 31.26 -11.80 -21.43
N SER A 521 30.61 -12.00 -22.58
CA SER A 521 31.30 -12.08 -23.87
C SER A 521 32.01 -10.77 -24.27
N GLY A 522 31.67 -9.61 -23.69
CA GLY A 522 32.16 -8.30 -24.14
C GLY A 522 32.69 -7.37 -23.06
N SER A 523 32.47 -7.63 -21.77
CA SER A 523 32.80 -6.70 -20.68
C SER A 523 33.25 -7.41 -19.41
N THR A 524 33.92 -6.66 -18.54
CA THR A 524 34.26 -7.09 -17.18
C THR A 524 33.65 -6.11 -16.18
N TYR A 525 32.87 -6.64 -15.25
CA TYR A 525 32.18 -5.86 -14.23
C TYR A 525 32.86 -6.09 -12.88
N ILE A 526 33.09 -5.03 -12.11
CA ILE A 526 33.82 -5.10 -10.85
C ILE A 526 33.07 -4.31 -9.79
N LEU A 527 32.77 -4.96 -8.66
CA LEU A 527 32.15 -4.36 -7.47
C LEU A 527 33.07 -4.54 -6.25
N LYS A 528 33.48 -3.43 -5.63
CA LYS A 528 34.40 -3.41 -4.47
C LYS A 528 33.77 -2.72 -3.28
N LYS A 529 34.15 -3.16 -2.07
CA LYS A 529 33.85 -2.44 -0.83
C LYS A 529 34.98 -1.49 -0.46
N SER A 530 34.66 -0.23 -0.23
CA SER A 530 35.58 0.75 0.37
C SER A 530 35.50 0.75 1.91
N ALA A 531 34.37 0.30 2.49
CA ALA A 531 34.14 0.17 3.92
C ALA A 531 33.24 -1.04 4.27
N PRO A 532 33.21 -1.52 5.53
CA PRO A 532 32.26 -2.54 5.97
C PRO A 532 30.80 -2.09 5.80
N ILE A 533 29.93 -3.00 5.38
CA ILE A 533 28.50 -2.75 5.15
C ILE A 533 27.70 -3.64 6.10
N ASN A 534 26.98 -3.02 7.03
CA ASN A 534 26.13 -3.69 8.02
C ASN A 534 24.65 -3.39 7.72
N LEU A 535 24.13 -3.99 6.65
CA LEU A 535 22.73 -3.86 6.24
C LEU A 535 22.05 -5.23 6.27
N SER A 536 20.78 -5.26 6.65
CA SER A 536 19.92 -6.42 6.52
C SER A 536 19.58 -6.72 5.07
N THR A 537 19.11 -7.94 4.80
CA THR A 537 18.61 -8.34 3.46
C THR A 537 17.58 -7.36 2.92
N ASP A 538 16.64 -6.93 3.77
CA ASP A 538 15.54 -6.06 3.36
C ASP A 538 16.02 -4.66 3.03
N GLU A 539 17.00 -4.14 3.78
CA GLU A 539 17.62 -2.84 3.48
C GLU A 539 18.40 -2.89 2.15
N ILE A 540 19.15 -3.97 1.89
CA ILE A 540 19.84 -4.15 0.61
C ILE A 540 18.84 -4.24 -0.54
N ASN A 541 17.77 -5.01 -0.39
CA ASN A 541 16.72 -5.11 -1.41
C ASN A 541 16.06 -3.75 -1.68
N ARG A 542 15.74 -2.98 -0.64
CA ARG A 542 15.19 -1.62 -0.80
C ARG A 542 16.15 -0.67 -1.52
N LEU A 543 17.45 -0.79 -1.27
CA LEU A 543 18.45 0.01 -1.98
C LEU A 543 18.55 -0.38 -3.45
N LEU A 544 18.47 -1.68 -3.76
CA LEU A 544 18.44 -2.16 -5.14
C LEU A 544 17.17 -1.72 -5.87
N ASP A 545 16.00 -1.83 -5.24
CA ASP A 545 14.74 -1.33 -5.80
C ASP A 545 14.83 0.19 -6.08
N LYS A 546 15.41 0.95 -5.14
CA LYS A 546 15.63 2.39 -5.31
C LYS A 546 16.63 2.72 -6.43
N ALA A 547 17.69 1.92 -6.56
CA ALA A 547 18.67 2.07 -7.63
C ALA A 547 18.04 1.82 -9.01
N GLU A 548 17.17 0.81 -9.10
CA GLU A 548 16.41 0.47 -10.30
C GLU A 548 15.46 1.60 -10.69
N ASP A 549 14.66 2.08 -9.73
CA ASP A 549 13.79 3.25 -9.92
C ASP A 549 14.57 4.50 -10.36
N SER A 550 15.78 4.71 -9.82
CA SER A 550 16.61 5.87 -10.11
C SER A 550 17.12 5.90 -11.56
N TYR A 551 17.61 4.78 -12.13
CA TYR A 551 18.05 4.82 -13.53
C TYR A 551 16.86 4.83 -14.49
N LEU A 552 15.75 4.16 -14.13
CA LEU A 552 14.53 4.18 -14.93
C LEU A 552 13.99 5.61 -15.10
N ALA A 553 14.15 6.46 -14.08
CA ALA A 553 13.79 7.88 -14.15
C ALA A 553 14.72 8.72 -15.04
N LEU A 554 15.91 8.23 -15.36
CA LEU A 554 16.93 8.93 -16.16
C LEU A 554 16.99 8.45 -17.61
N LEU A 555 16.33 7.33 -17.95
CA LEU A 555 16.31 6.76 -19.29
C LEU A 555 15.52 7.64 -20.27
N THR A 556 16.15 8.00 -21.38
CA THR A 556 15.44 8.62 -22.51
C THR A 556 14.70 7.58 -23.35
N ILE A 557 13.66 8.02 -24.07
CA ILE A 557 12.87 7.16 -24.97
C ILE A 557 13.77 6.47 -26.01
N GLU A 558 14.75 7.18 -26.56
CA GLU A 558 15.68 6.64 -27.55
C GLU A 558 16.58 5.53 -26.97
N GLN A 559 17.09 5.72 -25.75
CA GLN A 559 17.89 4.70 -25.04
C GLN A 559 17.04 3.48 -24.65
N ALA A 560 15.78 3.68 -24.27
CA ALA A 560 14.87 2.58 -23.97
C ALA A 560 14.52 1.74 -25.22
N LEU A 561 14.42 2.36 -26.40
CA LEU A 561 14.08 1.69 -27.67
C LEU A 561 15.26 0.98 -28.33
N THR A 562 16.49 1.45 -28.09
CA THR A 562 17.72 0.86 -28.64
C THR A 562 18.32 -0.24 -27.76
N GLY A 563 17.77 -0.42 -26.55
CA GLY A 563 18.21 -1.42 -25.58
C GLY A 563 19.28 -0.88 -24.63
N TYR A 564 19.30 -1.38 -23.40
CA TYR A 564 20.25 -0.96 -22.37
C TYR A 564 20.57 -2.12 -21.40
N ASP A 565 21.73 -2.04 -20.74
CA ASP A 565 22.18 -3.03 -19.75
C ASP A 565 21.57 -2.69 -18.37
N GLU A 566 20.37 -3.22 -18.09
CA GLU A 566 19.60 -3.01 -16.85
C GLU A 566 20.46 -3.21 -15.60
N LYS A 567 21.21 -4.31 -15.56
CA LYS A 567 22.07 -4.67 -14.41
C LYS A 567 23.18 -3.64 -14.24
N HIS A 568 23.80 -3.18 -15.34
CA HIS A 568 24.84 -2.17 -15.27
C HIS A 568 24.33 -0.82 -14.76
N LEU A 569 23.21 -0.33 -15.28
CA LEU A 569 22.61 0.93 -14.83
C LEU A 569 22.17 0.86 -13.36
N THR A 570 21.63 -0.29 -12.94
CA THR A 570 21.31 -0.54 -11.53
C THR A 570 22.54 -0.38 -10.64
N MET A 571 23.69 -0.92 -11.04
CA MET A 571 24.93 -0.81 -10.27
C MET A 571 25.47 0.63 -10.23
N GLU A 572 25.37 1.39 -11.32
CA GLU A 572 25.73 2.81 -11.32
C GLU A 572 24.92 3.62 -10.31
N GLN A 573 23.61 3.35 -10.20
CA GLN A 573 22.77 4.01 -9.19
C GLN A 573 23.02 3.49 -7.78
N LEU A 574 23.26 2.19 -7.62
CA LEU A 574 23.50 1.58 -6.32
C LEU A 574 24.73 2.19 -5.63
N VAL A 575 25.82 2.43 -6.36
CA VAL A 575 27.02 3.04 -5.78
C VAL A 575 26.84 4.52 -5.42
N MET A 576 25.88 5.22 -6.05
CA MET A 576 25.48 6.56 -5.62
C MET A 576 24.62 6.54 -4.35
N LEU A 577 23.83 5.49 -4.15
CA LEU A 577 23.01 5.32 -2.94
C LEU A 577 23.80 4.74 -1.76
N LEU A 578 24.90 4.04 -2.03
CA LEU A 578 25.70 3.35 -1.03
C LEU A 578 27.20 3.62 -1.25
N GLU A 579 27.68 4.76 -0.75
CA GLU A 579 29.04 5.29 -0.93
C GLU A 579 30.17 4.33 -0.51
N SER A 580 29.85 3.32 0.31
CA SER A 580 30.77 2.24 0.67
C SER A 580 31.08 1.25 -0.47
N LEU A 581 30.46 1.42 -1.64
CA LEU A 581 30.65 0.61 -2.84
C LEU A 581 31.35 1.39 -3.95
N GLN A 582 32.13 0.66 -4.74
CA GLN A 582 32.74 1.14 -5.98
C GLN A 582 32.42 0.16 -7.09
N TYR A 583 31.95 0.67 -8.23
CA TYR A 583 31.58 -0.12 -9.39
C TYR A 583 32.34 0.35 -10.63
N THR A 584 32.75 -0.60 -11.46
CA THR A 584 33.46 -0.32 -12.72
C THR A 584 33.06 -1.34 -13.78
N LYS A 585 32.88 -0.87 -15.01
CA LYS A 585 32.75 -1.69 -16.22
C LYS A 585 33.98 -1.44 -17.08
N GLU A 586 34.74 -2.49 -17.37
CA GLU A 586 35.96 -2.49 -18.20
C GLU A 586 35.72 -3.20 -19.54
#